data_AF-A0A2E6LZM1-F1
#
_entry.id   AF-A0A2E6LZM1-F1
#
_cell.length_a   1.000
_cell.length_b   1.000
_cell.length_c   1.000
_cell.angle_alpha   90.00
_cell.angle_beta   90.00
_cell.angle_gamma   90.00
#
_symmetry.space_group_name_H-M   'P 1'
#
loop_
_entity.id
_entity.type
_entity.pdbx_description
1 polymer ?
#
loop_
_entity_poly.entity_id
_entity_poly.type
_entity_poly.pdbx_seq_one_letter_code
_entity_poly.pdbx_strand_id
1 'polypeptide(L)'
;MMRAKIMKEITPNSETVWSFPAEHNVKAIGFSHHPVGDVFENILKEMKLSYKPGKTPAKKSSSGKYLSVTFNITFNSEAEVKTLYASLHAHPQIVQSL
;
A
#
# COMPACT_ATOMS: atom_id res chain seq x y z
N MET A 1 19.60 40.98 -33.65
CA MET A 1 19.77 39.67 -33.01
C MET A 1 19.80 39.87 -31.50
N MET A 2 18.77 39.44 -30.76
CA MET A 2 18.88 39.15 -29.33
C MET A 2 17.65 38.35 -28.90
N ARG A 3 17.83 37.05 -28.67
CA ARG A 3 16.82 36.18 -28.06
C ARG A 3 17.04 36.24 -26.55
N ALA A 4 16.13 36.88 -25.82
CA ALA A 4 16.08 36.74 -24.38
C ALA A 4 15.65 35.30 -24.06
N LYS A 5 16.57 34.54 -23.46
CA LYS A 5 16.34 33.17 -23.02
C LYS A 5 15.48 33.23 -21.76
N ILE A 6 14.20 32.88 -21.87
CA ILE A 6 13.27 32.80 -20.75
C ILE A 6 13.77 31.72 -19.79
N MET A 7 14.04 32.12 -18.55
CA MET A 7 14.39 31.23 -17.44
C MET A 7 13.11 30.52 -17.03
N LYS A 8 13.05 29.21 -17.22
CA LYS A 8 11.96 28.38 -16.71
C LYS A 8 12.19 28.23 -15.22
N GLU A 9 11.37 28.89 -14.41
CA GLU A 9 11.28 28.61 -12.98
C GLU A 9 11.00 27.10 -12.82
N ILE A 10 11.89 26.42 -12.11
CA ILE A 10 11.68 25.03 -11.69
C ILE A 10 10.79 25.12 -10.46
N THR A 11 9.48 25.01 -10.65
CA THR A 11 8.58 24.69 -9.55
C THR A 11 8.99 23.32 -8.99
N PRO A 12 9.19 23.17 -7.67
CA PRO A 12 9.36 21.84 -7.09
C PRO A 12 8.06 21.07 -7.36
N ASN A 13 8.14 20.04 -8.20
CA ASN A 13 7.03 19.13 -8.47
C ASN A 13 6.81 18.24 -7.24
N SER A 14 6.30 18.81 -6.16
CA SER A 14 5.81 18.04 -5.00
C SER A 14 4.34 17.71 -5.22
N GLU A 15 4.04 16.94 -6.26
CA GLU A 15 2.74 16.28 -6.40
C GLU A 15 2.66 15.12 -5.41
N THR A 16 2.54 15.45 -4.12
CA THR A 16 2.13 14.46 -3.13
C THR A 16 0.63 14.28 -3.33
N VAL A 17 0.23 13.24 -4.07
CA VAL A 17 -1.17 12.94 -4.46
C VAL A 17 -2.08 12.62 -3.25
N TRP A 18 -1.49 12.49 -2.07
CA TRP A 18 -2.18 12.08 -0.85
C TRP A 18 -2.43 13.27 0.08
N SER A 19 -3.67 13.36 0.56
CA SER A 19 -4.07 14.23 1.68
C SER A 19 -4.28 13.38 2.92
N PHE A 20 -3.64 13.75 4.04
CA PHE A 20 -3.71 12.98 5.29
C PHE A 20 -4.59 13.68 6.34
N PRO A 21 -5.33 12.92 7.18
CA PRO A 21 -5.42 11.46 7.19
C PRO A 21 -6.19 10.91 5.97
N ALA A 22 -5.78 9.73 5.51
CA ALA A 22 -6.38 9.05 4.35
C ALA A 22 -6.80 7.62 4.73
N GLU A 23 -8.00 7.21 4.33
CA GLU A 23 -8.42 5.81 4.38
C GLU A 23 -8.20 5.15 3.01
N HIS A 24 -7.51 4.02 2.99
CA HIS A 24 -7.26 3.29 1.75
C HIS A 24 -7.46 1.78 1.92
N ASN A 25 -8.01 1.13 0.89
CA ASN A 25 -8.12 -0.32 0.85
C ASN A 25 -6.82 -0.88 0.28
N VAL A 26 -6.03 -1.52 1.12
CA VAL A 26 -4.79 -2.19 0.71
C VAL A 26 -5.04 -3.68 0.68
N LYS A 27 -4.63 -4.31 -0.42
CA LYS A 27 -4.77 -5.74 -0.66
C LYS A 27 -3.40 -6.39 -0.64
N ALA A 28 -3.28 -7.48 0.10
CA ALA A 28 -2.12 -8.36 0.06
C ALA A 28 -2.52 -9.71 -0.55
N ILE A 29 -1.64 -10.28 -1.37
CA ILE A 29 -1.84 -11.54 -2.07
C ILE A 29 -0.66 -12.45 -1.73
N GLY A 30 -0.95 -13.67 -1.31
CA GLY A 30 0.04 -14.72 -1.08
C GLY A 30 -0.45 -16.08 -1.55
N PHE A 31 0.35 -17.13 -1.36
CA PHE A 31 -0.09 -18.49 -1.67
C PHE A 31 -1.22 -18.92 -0.72
N SER A 32 -2.20 -19.66 -1.24
CA SER A 32 -3.42 -20.02 -0.50
C SER A 32 -3.22 -20.97 0.68
N HIS A 33 -2.04 -21.61 0.78
CA HIS A 33 -1.67 -22.46 1.91
C HIS A 33 -0.90 -21.71 3.01
N HIS A 34 -0.59 -20.41 2.81
CA HIS A 34 0.00 -19.56 3.84
C HIS A 34 -1.07 -18.75 4.58
N PRO A 35 -0.82 -18.34 5.84
CA PRO A 35 -1.72 -17.51 6.62
C PRO A 35 -1.63 -16.03 6.20
N VAL A 36 -1.96 -15.72 4.94
CA VAL A 36 -1.79 -14.37 4.35
C VAL A 36 -2.46 -13.27 5.17
N GLY A 37 -3.65 -13.56 5.72
CA GLY A 37 -4.39 -12.62 6.56
C GLY A 37 -3.65 -12.29 7.84
N ASP A 38 -3.22 -13.31 8.59
CA ASP A 38 -2.51 -13.14 9.86
C ASP A 38 -1.17 -12.43 9.66
N VAL A 39 -0.46 -12.76 8.58
CA VAL A 39 0.79 -12.09 8.20
C VAL A 39 0.56 -10.61 7.95
N PHE A 40 -0.42 -10.27 7.11
CA PHE A 40 -0.73 -8.88 6.81
C PHE A 40 -1.17 -8.13 8.08
N GLU A 41 -2.02 -8.74 8.89
CA GLU A 41 -2.47 -8.14 10.14
C GLU A 41 -1.32 -7.92 11.15
N ASN A 42 -0.37 -8.84 11.25
CA ASN A 42 0.80 -8.69 12.10
C ASN A 42 1.68 -7.50 11.66
N ILE A 43 1.89 -7.33 10.35
CA ILE A 43 2.61 -6.15 9.82
C ILE A 43 1.90 -4.85 10.24
N LEU A 44 0.55 -4.81 10.14
CA LEU A 44 -0.23 -3.63 10.55
C LEU A 44 -0.11 -3.34 12.05
N LYS A 45 -0.12 -4.39 12.89
CA LYS A 45 0.05 -4.29 14.34
C LYS A 45 1.44 -3.80 14.73
N GLU A 46 2.49 -4.33 14.10
CA GLU A 46 3.89 -3.92 14.35
C GLU A 46 4.11 -2.44 14.00
N MET A 47 3.50 -1.99 12.90
CA MET A 47 3.52 -0.58 12.49
C MET A 47 2.56 0.31 13.29
N LYS A 48 1.70 -0.26 14.15
CA LYS A 48 0.65 0.44 14.92
C LYS A 48 -0.31 1.23 14.04
N LEU A 49 -0.60 0.73 12.83
CA LEU A 49 -1.57 1.35 11.94
C LEU A 49 -3.00 1.07 12.41
N SER A 50 -3.90 2.02 12.20
CA SER A 50 -5.34 1.81 12.40
C SER A 50 -5.93 1.13 11.18
N TYR A 51 -6.66 0.03 11.37
CA TYR A 51 -7.26 -0.71 10.26
C TYR A 51 -8.58 -1.37 10.66
N LYS A 52 -9.36 -1.70 9.63
CA LYS A 52 -10.59 -2.50 9.71
C LYS A 52 -10.57 -3.57 8.62
N PRO A 53 -11.26 -4.71 8.81
CA PRO A 53 -11.46 -5.68 7.73
C PRO A 53 -11.98 -4.98 6.46
N GLY A 54 -11.41 -5.32 5.31
CA GLY A 54 -11.87 -4.79 4.03
C GLY A 54 -13.31 -5.19 3.75
N LYS A 55 -14.00 -4.41 2.91
CA LYS A 55 -15.40 -4.68 2.54
C LYS A 55 -15.58 -6.00 1.77
N THR A 56 -14.52 -6.48 1.14
CA THR A 56 -14.51 -7.75 0.40
C THR A 56 -13.94 -8.87 1.26
N PRO A 57 -14.59 -10.04 1.33
CA PRO A 57 -14.04 -11.19 2.03
C PRO A 57 -12.73 -11.65 1.38
N ALA A 58 -11.94 -12.41 2.14
CA ALA A 58 -10.76 -13.09 1.60
C ALA A 58 -11.17 -13.97 0.42
N LYS A 59 -10.42 -13.88 -0.68
CA LYS A 59 -10.79 -14.51 -1.95
C LYS A 59 -9.64 -15.35 -2.48
N LYS A 60 -9.94 -16.62 -2.80
CA LYS A 60 -9.02 -17.46 -3.56
C LYS A 60 -8.98 -17.03 -5.03
N SER A 61 -7.82 -17.11 -5.66
CA SER A 61 -7.71 -16.92 -7.11
C SER A 61 -8.55 -17.97 -7.86
N SER A 62 -8.84 -17.72 -9.15
CA SER A 62 -9.62 -18.65 -9.98
C SER A 62 -9.01 -20.05 -10.05
N SER A 63 -7.68 -20.16 -10.01
CA SER A 63 -6.95 -21.44 -9.96
C SER A 63 -6.83 -22.03 -8.55
N GLY A 64 -7.26 -21.32 -7.50
CA GLY A 64 -7.08 -21.70 -6.10
C GLY A 64 -5.65 -21.53 -5.55
N LYS A 65 -4.67 -21.17 -6.39
CA LYS A 65 -3.25 -21.04 -6.02
C LYS A 65 -2.96 -19.91 -5.03
N TYR A 66 -3.66 -18.79 -5.15
CA TYR A 66 -3.42 -17.59 -4.34
C TYR A 66 -4.62 -17.26 -3.47
N LEU A 67 -4.36 -16.56 -2.37
CA LEU A 67 -5.35 -15.95 -1.48
C LEU A 67 -5.07 -14.45 -1.41
N SER A 68 -6.11 -13.65 -1.64
CA SER A 68 -6.06 -12.20 -1.45
C SER A 68 -6.84 -11.79 -0.21
N VAL A 69 -6.25 -10.94 0.63
CA VAL A 69 -6.87 -10.34 1.81
C VAL A 69 -6.78 -8.82 1.69
N THR A 70 -7.83 -8.11 2.08
CA THR A 70 -7.89 -6.65 2.00
C THR A 70 -8.17 -6.08 3.39
N PHE A 71 -7.43 -5.05 3.78
CA PHE A 71 -7.74 -4.22 4.94
C PHE A 71 -8.01 -2.78 4.49
N ASN A 72 -8.95 -2.12 5.16
CA ASN A 72 -9.12 -0.67 5.07
C ASN A 72 -8.24 -0.03 6.15
N ILE A 73 -7.25 0.76 5.75
CA ILE A 73 -6.20 1.27 6.62
C ILE A 73 -6.27 2.80 6.64
N THR A 74 -6.15 3.38 7.83
CA THR A 74 -6.00 4.83 8.01
C THR A 74 -4.52 5.18 8.06
N PHE A 75 -4.07 6.02 7.13
CA PHE A 75 -2.72 6.60 7.09
C PHE A 75 -2.76 8.06 7.53
N ASN A 76 -1.80 8.46 8.36
CA ASN A 76 -1.60 9.82 8.83
C ASN A 76 -0.41 10.51 8.14
N SER A 77 0.41 9.76 7.41
CA SER A 77 1.54 10.32 6.66
C SER A 77 1.93 9.48 5.44
N GLU A 78 2.65 10.11 4.51
CA GLU A 78 3.22 9.43 3.35
C GLU A 78 4.27 8.38 3.76
N ALA A 79 4.97 8.61 4.86
CA ALA A 79 5.95 7.68 5.41
C ALA A 79 5.30 6.35 5.83
N GLU A 80 4.12 6.39 6.43
CA GLU A 80 3.37 5.18 6.79
C GLU A 80 2.95 4.39 5.54
N VAL A 81 2.48 5.07 4.49
CA VAL A 81 2.13 4.44 3.20
C VAL A 81 3.35 3.74 2.61
N LYS A 82 4.48 4.46 2.47
CA LYS A 82 5.72 3.91 1.92
C LYS A 82 6.25 2.73 2.72
N THR A 83 6.23 2.85 4.05
CA THR A 83 6.72 1.79 4.95
C THR A 83 5.86 0.54 4.83
N LEU A 84 4.53 0.69 4.76
CA LEU A 84 3.64 -0.48 4.64
C LEU A 84 3.91 -1.25 3.34
N TYR A 85 3.95 -0.55 2.20
CA TYR A 85 4.20 -1.20 0.92
C TYR A 85 5.60 -1.82 0.86
N ALA A 86 6.61 -1.20 1.47
CA ALA A 86 7.94 -1.78 1.59
C ALA A 86 7.94 -3.06 2.44
N SER A 87 7.27 -3.06 3.59
CA SER A 87 7.14 -4.23 4.47
C SER A 87 6.39 -5.37 3.79
N LEU A 88 5.30 -5.07 3.10
CA LEU A 88 4.55 -6.06 2.32
C LEU A 88 5.39 -6.65 1.20
N HIS A 89 6.15 -5.83 0.48
CA HIS A 89 7.00 -6.30 -0.61
C HIS A 89 8.17 -7.17 -0.11
N ALA A 90 8.74 -6.85 1.05
CA ALA A 90 9.84 -7.59 1.64
C ALA A 90 9.42 -8.91 2.31
N HIS A 91 8.13 -9.07 2.65
CA HIS A 91 7.68 -10.22 3.41
C HIS A 91 7.60 -11.48 2.52
N PRO A 92 8.28 -12.60 2.86
CA PRO A 92 8.43 -13.75 1.97
C PRO A 92 7.12 -14.49 1.62
N GLN A 93 6.08 -14.32 2.45
CA GLN A 93 4.76 -14.92 2.22
C GLN A 93 3.80 -14.03 1.42
N ILE A 94 4.19 -12.79 1.14
CA ILE A 94 3.43 -11.86 0.28
C ILE A 94 4.06 -11.90 -1.11
N VAL A 95 3.25 -12.25 -2.10
CA VAL A 95 3.65 -12.31 -3.51
C VAL A 95 3.40 -10.97 -4.19
N GLN A 96 2.33 -10.27 -3.81
CA GLN A 96 1.94 -8.99 -4.39
C GLN A 96 1.09 -8.17 -3.40
N SER A 97 1.20 -6.85 -3.46
CA SER A 97 0.31 -5.91 -2.79
C SER A 97 -0.27 -4.89 -3.78
N LEU A 98 -1.48 -4.40 -3.53
CA LEU A 98 -2.21 -3.42 -4.34
C LEU A 98 -2.96 -2.41 -3.47
#